data_AF-A0A4D7QMN6-F1
#
_entry.id   AF-A0A4D7QMN6-F1
#
_cell.length_a   1.000
_cell.length_b   1.000
_cell.length_c   1.000
_cell.angle_alpha   90.00
_cell.angle_beta   90.00
_cell.angle_gamma   90.00
#
_symmetry.space_group_name_H-M   'P 1'
#
loop_
_entity.id
_entity.type
_entity.pdbx_description
1 polymer ?
#
loop_
_entity_poly.entity_id
_entity_poly.type
_entity_poly.pdbx_seq_one_letter_code
_entity_poly.pdbx_strand_id
1 'polypeptide(L)'
;MPIESLFVLLIVGAVAGWLAGVIVKGYGFGLIGNIVVGIVGALIATFLLPKLGVRLGGGITSAIFSATIGAVILLFLLSIVRRA
;
A
#
# COMPACT_ATOMS: atom_id res chain seq x y z
N MET A 1 5.74 19.25 -12.08
CA MET A 1 5.16 19.92 -10.88
C MET A 1 5.14 18.90 -9.73
N PRO A 2 6.06 18.97 -8.77
CA PRO A 2 6.23 17.94 -7.73
C PRO A 2 5.11 17.90 -6.66
N ILE A 3 4.36 18.99 -6.46
CA ILE A 3 3.29 19.08 -5.44
C ILE A 3 2.06 18.24 -5.80
N GLU A 4 1.66 18.21 -7.07
CA GLU A 4 0.56 17.36 -7.55
C GLU A 4 0.85 15.88 -7.26
N SER A 5 2.12 15.46 -7.42
CA SER A 5 2.56 14.10 -7.11
C SER A 5 2.45 13.76 -5.62
N LEU A 6 2.64 14.75 -4.74
CA LEU A 6 2.55 14.56 -3.29
C LEU A 6 1.09 14.35 -2.85
N PHE A 7 0.16 15.15 -3.39
CA PHE A 7 -1.27 14.98 -3.13
C PHE A 7 -1.78 13.64 -3.67
N VAL A 8 -1.37 13.27 -4.90
CA VAL A 8 -1.72 11.97 -5.48
C VAL A 8 -1.18 10.83 -4.62
N LEU A 9 0.07 10.91 -4.17
CA LEU A 9 0.67 9.89 -3.30
C LEU A 9 -0.07 9.74 -1.97
N LEU A 10 -0.48 10.85 -1.34
CA LEU A 10 -1.26 10.83 -0.11
C LEU A 10 -2.64 10.20 -0.30
N ILE A 11 -3.35 10.57 -1.36
CA ILE A 11 -4.68 10.01 -1.68
C ILE A 11 -4.56 8.51 -2.00
N VAL A 12 -3.60 8.14 -2.86
CA VAL A 12 -3.34 6.76 -3.24
C VAL A 12 -2.96 5.93 -2.02
N GLY A 13 -2.06 6.43 -1.17
CA GLY A 13 -1.64 5.77 0.06
C GLY A 13 -2.80 5.59 1.05
N ALA A 14 -3.62 6.62 1.26
CA ALA A 14 -4.80 6.54 2.13
C ALA A 14 -5.78 5.46 1.65
N VAL A 15 -6.11 5.45 0.35
CA VAL A 15 -7.04 4.48 -0.25
C VAL A 15 -6.46 3.07 -0.20
N ALA A 16 -5.20 2.90 -0.60
CA ALA A 16 -4.52 1.60 -0.63
C ALA A 16 -4.37 1.00 0.78
N GLY A 17 -3.95 1.80 1.77
CA GLY A 17 -3.81 1.34 3.14
C GLY A 17 -5.15 1.01 3.80
N TRP A 18 -6.21 1.77 3.49
CA TRP A 18 -7.56 1.43 3.93
C TRP A 18 -8.05 0.12 3.30
N LEU A 19 -7.90 -0.05 1.98
CA LEU A 19 -8.25 -1.28 1.29
C LEU A 19 -7.48 -2.48 1.86
N ALA A 20 -6.19 -2.33 2.12
CA ALA A 20 -5.38 -3.37 2.73
C ALA A 20 -5.87 -3.74 4.14
N GLY A 21 -6.27 -2.76 4.95
CA GLY A 21 -6.85 -3.00 6.28
C GLY A 21 -8.23 -3.68 6.25
N VAL A 22 -9.02 -3.42 5.21
CA VAL A 22 -10.28 -4.15 4.96
C VAL A 22 -10.01 -5.60 4.57
N ILE A 23 -9.00 -5.84 3.73
CA ILE A 23 -8.59 -7.19 3.30
C ILE A 23 -8.03 -8.00 4.47
N VAL A 24 -7.14 -7.39 5.26
CA VAL A 24 -6.54 -8.00 6.45
C VAL A 24 -7.44 -7.72 7.66
N LYS A 25 -8.50 -8.53 7.81
CA LYS A 25 -9.50 -8.41 8.89
C LYS A 25 -8.83 -8.18 10.26
N GLY A 26 -9.12 -7.03 10.87
CA GLY A 26 -8.63 -6.66 12.22
C GLY A 26 -7.51 -5.61 12.25
N TYR A 27 -7.01 -5.15 11.10
CA TYR A 27 -5.96 -4.13 11.00
C TYR A 27 -6.50 -2.82 10.40
N GLY A 28 -7.09 -1.96 11.24
CA GLY A 28 -7.48 -0.60 10.85
C GLY A 28 -6.72 0.44 11.68
N PHE A 29 -5.84 1.23 11.07
CA PHE A 29 -5.00 2.20 11.78
C PHE A 29 -5.53 3.66 11.70
N GLY A 30 -6.81 3.84 11.34
CA GLY A 30 -7.38 5.16 11.07
C GLY A 30 -6.79 5.84 9.82
N LEU A 31 -7.15 7.10 9.56
CA LEU A 31 -6.73 7.83 8.35
C LEU A 31 -5.19 7.92 8.23
N ILE A 32 -4.53 8.39 9.30
CA ILE A 32 -3.08 8.61 9.32
C ILE A 32 -2.33 7.28 9.18
N GLY A 33 -2.74 6.26 9.93
CA GLY A 33 -2.09 4.97 9.85
C GLY A 33 -2.29 4.27 8.51
N ASN A 34 -3.46 4.41 7.88
CA ASN A 34 -3.69 3.90 6.53
C ASN A 34 -2.79 4.60 5.51
N ILE A 35 -2.59 5.92 5.62
CA ILE A 35 -1.64 6.65 4.77
C ILE A 35 -0.22 6.08 4.94
N VAL A 36 0.25 5.92 6.18
CA VAL A 36 1.60 5.39 6.47
C VAL A 36 1.76 3.97 5.93
N VAL A 37 0.80 3.09 6.23
CA VAL A 37 0.78 1.71 5.74
C VAL A 37 0.76 1.67 4.21
N GLY A 38 -0.03 2.52 3.56
CA GLY A 38 -0.09 2.63 2.11
C GLY A 38 1.23 3.07 1.49
N ILE A 39 1.91 4.05 2.09
CA ILE A 39 3.22 4.54 1.62
C ILE A 39 4.28 3.44 1.79
N VAL A 40 4.39 2.84 2.98
CA VAL A 40 5.38 1.78 3.25
C VAL A 40 5.08 0.54 2.38
N GLY A 41 3.80 0.21 2.20
CA GLY A 41 3.34 -0.82 1.30
C GLY A 41 3.77 -0.57 -0.15
N ALA A 42 3.59 0.65 -0.66
CA ALA A 42 4.03 1.00 -2.02
C ALA A 42 5.54 0.82 -2.23
N LEU A 43 6.36 1.11 -1.21
CA LEU A 43 7.81 0.87 -1.26
C LEU A 43 8.12 -0.63 -1.36
N ILE A 44 7.43 -1.46 -0.57
CA ILE A 44 7.57 -2.92 -0.60
C ILE A 44 7.14 -3.47 -1.96
N ALA A 45 6.00 -3.01 -2.48
CA ALA A 45 5.47 -3.43 -3.77
C ALA A 45 6.42 -3.12 -4.92
N THR A 46 7.01 -1.92 -4.93
CA THR A 46 8.00 -1.51 -5.95
C THR A 46 9.20 -2.45 -6.00
N PHE A 47 9.60 -3.02 -4.86
CA PHE A 47 10.70 -3.97 -4.78
C PHE A 47 10.28 -5.42 -5.10
N LEU A 48 9.07 -5.82 -4.70
CA LEU A 48 8.58 -7.21 -4.85
C LEU A 48 7.95 -7.49 -6.22
N LEU A 49 7.12 -6.59 -6.74
CA LEU A 49 6.37 -6.81 -7.99
C LEU A 49 7.26 -7.12 -9.20
N PRO A 50 8.38 -6.41 -9.43
CA PRO A 50 9.28 -6.72 -10.55
C PRO A 50 9.91 -8.12 -10.42
N LYS A 51 10.20 -8.56 -9.20
CA LYS A 51 10.77 -9.89 -8.94
C LYS A 51 9.77 -11.02 -9.19
N LEU A 52 8.48 -10.73 -9.04
CA LEU A 52 7.38 -11.64 -9.36
C LEU A 52 6.99 -11.62 -10.85
N GLY A 53 7.73 -10.89 -11.70
CA GLY A 53 7.41 -10.73 -13.12
C GLY A 53 6.20 -9.83 -13.38
N VAL A 54 5.67 -9.16 -12.35
CA VAL A 54 4.49 -8.29 -12.48
C VAL A 54 4.94 -6.89 -12.83
N ARG A 55 4.67 -6.49 -14.08
CA ARG A 55 4.86 -5.12 -14.57
C ARG A 55 3.50 -4.42 -14.62
N LEU A 56 3.13 -3.77 -13.53
CA LEU A 56 2.02 -2.82 -13.57
C LEU A 56 2.49 -1.62 -14.41
N GLY A 57 1.69 -1.23 -15.42
CA GLY A 57 2.03 -0.12 -16.32
C GLY A 57 2.14 1.24 -15.61
N GLY A 58 2.24 2.32 -16.37
CA GLY A 58 2.22 3.69 -15.81
C GLY A 58 0.81 4.18 -15.50
N GLY A 59 0.67 5.05 -14.50
CA GLY A 59 -0.58 5.76 -14.19
C GLY A 59 -0.99 5.71 -12.72
N ILE A 60 -2.08 6.40 -12.41
CA ILE A 60 -2.63 6.49 -11.04
C ILE A 60 -3.23 5.14 -10.62
N THR A 61 -3.89 4.43 -11.54
CA THR A 61 -4.50 3.12 -11.27
C THR A 61 -3.45 2.08 -10.90
N SER A 62 -2.35 1.98 -11.65
CA SER A 62 -1.25 1.07 -11.34
C SER A 62 -0.55 1.42 -10.03
N ALA A 63 -0.44 2.71 -9.70
CA ALA A 63 0.07 3.15 -8.40
C ALA A 63 -0.82 2.68 -7.24
N ILE A 64 -2.14 2.76 -7.38
CA ILE A 64 -3.10 2.27 -6.37
C ILE A 64 -2.98 0.75 -6.19
N PHE A 65 -2.96 -0.02 -7.29
CA PHE A 65 -2.82 -1.47 -7.22
C PHE A 65 -1.49 -1.88 -6.58
N SER A 66 -0.38 -1.27 -7.01
CA SER A 66 0.95 -1.52 -6.44
C SER A 66 0.97 -1.23 -4.93
N ALA A 67 0.53 -0.03 -4.54
CA ALA A 67 0.46 0.38 -3.14
C ALA A 67 -0.43 -0.56 -2.30
N THR A 68 -1.56 -0.99 -2.85
CA THR A 68 -2.49 -1.90 -2.16
C THR A 68 -1.86 -3.27 -1.96
N ILE A 69 -1.22 -3.85 -2.99
CA ILE A 69 -0.57 -5.17 -2.89
C ILE A 69 0.51 -5.14 -1.81
N GLY A 70 1.40 -4.15 -1.83
CA GLY A 70 2.45 -4.07 -0.82
C GLY A 70 1.92 -3.75 0.58
N ALA A 71 0.86 -2.96 0.71
CA ALA A 71 0.20 -2.70 1.99
C ALA A 71 -0.44 -3.97 2.55
N VAL A 72 -1.09 -4.79 1.71
CA VAL A 72 -1.63 -6.10 2.11
C VAL A 72 -0.50 -7.02 2.60
N ILE A 73 0.62 -7.08 1.87
CA ILE A 73 1.79 -7.90 2.27
C ILE A 73 2.34 -7.42 3.62
N LEU A 74 2.49 -6.10 3.80
CA LEU A 74 2.97 -5.50 5.04
C LEU A 74 2.06 -5.85 6.22
N LEU A 75 0.76 -5.62 6.07
CA LEU A 75 -0.23 -5.91 7.11
C LEU A 75 -0.32 -7.40 7.41
N PHE A 76 -0.22 -8.24 6.39
CA PHE A 76 -0.21 -9.69 6.55
C PHE A 76 1.01 -10.15 7.36
N LEU A 77 2.21 -9.64 7.06
CA LEU A 77 3.42 -9.94 7.85
C LEU A 77 3.29 -9.46 9.29
N LEU A 78 2.80 -8.23 9.51
CA LEU A 78 2.52 -7.71 10.85
C LEU A 78 1.49 -8.56 11.59
N SER A 79 0.50 -9.10 10.87
CA SER A 79 -0.53 -9.96 11.45
C SER A 79 -0.01 -11.30 11.93
N ILE A 80 0.99 -11.86 11.24
CA ILE A 80 1.67 -13.09 11.65
C ILE A 80 2.50 -12.80 12.91
N VAL A 81 3.30 -11.73 12.90
CA VAL A 81 4.20 -11.40 14.02
C VAL A 81 3.43 -11.08 15.30
N ARG A 82 2.28 -10.38 15.22
CA ARG A 82 1.46 -10.08 16.41
C ARG A 82 0.68 -11.28 16.96
N ARG A 83 0.54 -12.35 16.18
CA ARG A 83 -0.20 -13.55 16.59
C ARG A 83 0.72 -14.62 17.21
N ALA A 84 2.03 -14.46 17.09
CA ALA A 84 3.07 -15.23 17.76
C ALA A 84 3.40 -14.60 19.12
#